data_AF-A0A969NS26-F1
#
_entry.id   AF-A0A969NS26-F1
#
_cell.length_a   1.000
_cell.length_b   1.000
_cell.length_c   1.000
_cell.angle_alpha   90.00
_cell.angle_beta   90.00
_cell.angle_gamma   90.00
#
_symmetry.space_group_name_H-M   'P 1'
#
loop_
_entity.id
_entity.type
_entity.pdbx_description
1 polymer ?
#
loop_
_entity_poly.entity_id
_entity_poly.type
_entity_poly.pdbx_seq_one_letter_code
_entity_poly.pdbx_strand_id
1 'polypeptide(L)'
;MIIWLLLFGQHPFTGKWIGSGEPLNIDELIRQGYWQYTPNSKIRISPHSIPLNIVDSNIQYRFYECFVNGHTNPYVRPSAADWVNTLKSASENLQTCGVEASHRYTSTYGRCYWCERKSKLGRDIFPTTQPKNPKISTSPVPTSPVPTSPVPTSPGGTTINPRILLVGSLIVMAIVLRVLGIV
;
A
#
# COMPACT_ATOMS: atom_id res chain seq x y z
N MET A 1 3.17 -5.44 10.78
CA MET A 1 2.25 -5.55 9.63
C MET A 1 1.67 -4.21 9.18
N ILE A 2 1.22 -3.32 10.08
CA ILE A 2 0.58 -2.06 9.69
C ILE A 2 1.46 -1.13 8.82
N ILE A 3 2.75 -0.99 9.15
CA ILE A 3 3.65 -0.10 8.40
C ILE A 3 3.83 -0.56 6.95
N TRP A 4 3.84 -1.87 6.71
CA TRP A 4 3.87 -2.43 5.35
C TRP A 4 2.63 -2.00 4.55
N LEU A 5 1.44 -2.14 5.13
CA LEU A 5 0.18 -1.77 4.48
C LEU A 5 0.15 -0.30 4.12
N LEU A 6 0.64 0.57 5.01
CA LEU A 6 0.68 2.01 4.77
C LEU A 6 1.63 2.40 3.62
N LEU A 7 2.77 1.72 3.50
CA LEU A 7 3.77 2.06 2.47
C LEU A 7 3.48 1.43 1.10
N PHE A 8 2.96 0.20 1.08
CA PHE A 8 2.83 -0.58 -0.16
C PHE A 8 1.38 -0.83 -0.59
N GLY A 9 0.38 -0.49 0.24
CA GLY A 9 -1.05 -0.60 -0.09
C GLY A 9 -1.59 -2.01 -0.24
N GLN A 10 -0.81 -3.03 0.14
CA GLN A 10 -1.15 -4.45 -0.04
C GLN A 10 -0.58 -5.30 1.09
N HIS A 11 -1.19 -6.46 1.37
CA HIS A 11 -0.73 -7.37 2.42
C HIS A 11 0.69 -7.92 2.12
N PRO A 12 1.58 -8.10 3.13
CA PRO A 12 2.99 -8.48 2.87
C PRO A 12 3.16 -9.88 2.25
N PHE A 13 2.22 -10.78 2.50
CA PHE A 13 2.22 -12.17 2.01
C PHE A 13 1.32 -12.35 0.78
N THR A 14 1.15 -11.32 -0.06
CA THR A 14 0.47 -11.44 -1.35
C THR A 14 1.48 -11.49 -2.49
N GLY A 15 1.10 -12.17 -3.56
CA GLY A 15 1.93 -12.29 -4.76
C GLY A 15 1.45 -13.42 -5.65
N LYS A 16 2.09 -13.56 -6.80
CA LYS A 16 1.89 -14.70 -7.69
C LYS A 16 2.61 -15.92 -7.10
N TRP A 17 1.87 -17.00 -6.86
CA TRP A 17 2.46 -18.29 -6.48
C TRP A 17 3.39 -18.80 -7.59
N ILE A 18 4.59 -19.21 -7.20
CA ILE A 18 5.62 -19.80 -8.07
C ILE A 18 6.16 -21.13 -7.53
N GLY A 19 5.50 -21.70 -6.52
CA GLY A 19 5.80 -23.04 -6.01
C GLY A 19 5.14 -24.14 -6.85
N SER A 20 5.44 -25.38 -6.51
CA SER A 20 4.78 -26.56 -7.08
C SER A 20 3.42 -26.80 -6.42
N GLY A 21 2.46 -27.30 -7.19
CA GLY A 21 1.12 -27.65 -6.68
C GLY A 21 0.21 -26.44 -6.46
N GLU A 22 -0.86 -26.68 -5.72
CA GLU A 22 -1.89 -25.66 -5.44
C GLU A 22 -1.31 -24.47 -4.65
N PRO A 23 -1.72 -23.23 -4.99
CA PRO A 23 -1.32 -22.06 -4.23
C PRO A 23 -1.69 -22.14 -2.75
N LEU A 24 -0.74 -21.84 -1.89
CA LEU A 24 -0.98 -21.75 -0.45
C LEU A 24 -1.84 -20.51 -0.13
N ASN A 25 -2.74 -20.65 0.84
CA ASN A 25 -3.47 -19.51 1.39
C ASN A 25 -2.54 -18.61 2.23
N ILE A 26 -3.02 -17.39 2.56
CA ILE A 26 -2.21 -16.40 3.28
C ILE A 26 -1.73 -16.92 4.64
N ASP A 27 -2.57 -17.64 5.40
CA ASP A 27 -2.20 -18.14 6.73
C ASP A 27 -1.07 -19.16 6.65
N GLU A 28 -1.08 -20.02 5.62
CA GLU A 28 -0.01 -20.98 5.36
C GLU A 28 1.28 -20.31 4.89
N LEU A 29 1.18 -19.27 4.06
CA LEU A 29 2.35 -18.46 3.68
C LEU A 29 3.00 -17.81 4.91
N ILE A 30 2.20 -17.28 5.84
CA ILE A 30 2.68 -16.71 7.10
C ILE A 30 3.33 -17.78 7.97
N ARG A 31 2.65 -18.93 8.13
CA ARG A 31 3.15 -20.07 8.91
C ARG A 31 4.51 -20.55 8.41
N GLN A 32 4.68 -20.65 7.09
CA GLN A 32 5.93 -21.09 6.45
C GLN A 32 6.98 -19.96 6.26
N GLY A 33 6.65 -18.71 6.59
CA GLY A 33 7.60 -17.59 6.47
C GLY A 33 7.86 -17.13 5.03
N TYR A 34 6.94 -17.42 4.10
CA TYR A 34 7.06 -17.02 2.71
C TYR A 34 6.65 -15.57 2.49
N TRP A 35 7.54 -14.65 2.87
CA TRP A 35 7.45 -13.26 2.45
C TRP A 35 8.12 -13.07 1.07
N GLN A 36 7.59 -12.18 0.25
CA GLN A 36 7.99 -11.98 -1.16
C GLN A 36 9.45 -11.53 -1.36
N TYR A 37 10.15 -11.10 -0.31
CA TYR A 37 11.57 -10.72 -0.33
C TYR A 37 12.48 -11.67 0.48
N THR A 38 11.92 -12.75 1.04
CA THR A 38 12.71 -13.81 1.67
C THR A 38 13.52 -14.57 0.61
N PRO A 39 14.76 -15.00 0.90
CA PRO A 39 15.47 -15.96 0.08
C PRO A 39 14.58 -17.18 -0.22
N ASN A 40 14.54 -17.61 -1.48
CA ASN A 40 13.72 -18.75 -1.95
C ASN A 40 12.20 -18.61 -1.76
N SER A 41 11.67 -17.38 -1.67
CA SER A 41 10.23 -17.15 -1.56
C SER A 41 9.42 -17.84 -2.67
N LYS A 42 8.27 -18.42 -2.30
CA LYS A 42 7.33 -19.07 -3.22
C LYS A 42 6.26 -18.12 -3.76
N ILE A 43 6.33 -16.84 -3.40
CA ILE A 43 5.48 -15.79 -3.94
C ILE A 43 6.34 -14.72 -4.61
N ARG A 44 5.89 -14.26 -5.79
CA ARG A 44 6.53 -13.18 -6.53
C ARG A 44 5.66 -11.93 -6.54
N ILE A 45 6.32 -10.79 -6.37
CA ILE A 45 5.69 -9.49 -6.47
C ILE A 45 5.11 -9.25 -7.87
N SER A 46 3.93 -8.64 -7.95
CA SER A 46 3.32 -8.24 -9.22
C SER A 46 4.13 -7.09 -9.85
N PRO A 47 4.26 -7.02 -11.19
CA PRO A 47 4.88 -5.88 -11.87
C PRO A 47 4.22 -4.54 -11.54
N HIS A 48 2.95 -4.56 -11.11
CA HIS A 48 2.20 -3.37 -10.74
C HIS A 48 2.39 -2.97 -9.28
N SER A 49 3.00 -3.80 -8.44
CA SER A 49 3.23 -3.45 -7.04
C SER A 49 4.38 -2.45 -6.90
N ILE A 50 4.41 -1.75 -5.76
CA ILE A 50 5.53 -0.89 -5.37
C ILE A 50 6.66 -1.80 -4.84
N PRO A 51 7.88 -1.77 -5.41
CA PRO A 51 8.96 -2.63 -4.96
C PRO A 51 9.63 -2.10 -3.69
N LEU A 52 10.16 -2.98 -2.85
CA LEU A 52 10.76 -2.63 -1.56
C LEU A 52 11.98 -1.72 -1.69
N ASN A 53 12.72 -1.81 -2.80
CA ASN A 53 13.95 -1.05 -3.00
C ASN A 53 13.73 0.47 -3.20
N ILE A 54 12.47 0.94 -3.30
CA ILE A 54 12.18 2.37 -3.44
C ILE A 54 12.18 3.13 -2.11
N VAL A 55 12.14 2.40 -0.97
CA VAL A 55 12.17 3.00 0.37
C VAL A 55 13.60 2.99 0.92
N ASP A 56 13.81 3.74 2.00
CA ASP A 56 15.13 3.86 2.64
C ASP A 56 15.68 2.51 3.08
N SER A 57 17.00 2.30 2.94
CA SER A 57 17.64 1.03 3.27
C SER A 57 17.39 0.59 4.72
N ASN A 58 17.28 1.53 5.66
CA ASN A 58 16.95 1.20 7.04
C ASN A 58 15.50 0.72 7.19
N ILE A 59 14.55 1.27 6.42
CA ILE A 59 13.18 0.76 6.37
C ILE A 59 13.18 -0.66 5.79
N GLN A 60 13.93 -0.91 4.72
CA GLN A 60 14.06 -2.25 4.15
C GLN A 60 14.58 -3.23 5.19
N TYR A 61 15.64 -2.86 5.91
CA TYR A 61 16.20 -3.66 6.99
C TYR A 61 15.18 -3.97 8.10
N ARG A 62 14.37 -3.00 8.53
CA ARG A 62 13.31 -3.24 9.53
C ARG A 62 12.27 -4.25 9.05
N PHE A 63 11.95 -4.29 7.76
CA PHE A 63 11.07 -5.32 7.20
C PHE A 63 11.70 -6.70 7.18
N TYR A 64 13.01 -6.81 6.89
CA TYR A 64 13.74 -8.07 7.03
C TYR A 64 13.74 -8.57 8.48
N GLU A 65 14.01 -7.69 9.44
CA GLU A 65 13.90 -8.02 10.87
C GLU A 65 12.49 -8.49 11.25
N CYS A 66 11.44 -7.88 10.70
CA CYS A 66 10.06 -8.29 10.94
C CYS A 66 9.71 -9.67 10.36
N PHE A 67 9.96 -9.86 9.06
CA PHE A 67 9.34 -10.93 8.27
C PHE A 67 10.26 -12.11 8.00
N VAL A 68 11.58 -11.94 8.15
CA VAL A 68 12.56 -13.00 7.97
C VAL A 68 13.09 -13.43 9.34
N ASN A 69 13.87 -12.57 10.00
CA ASN A 69 14.49 -12.94 11.28
C ASN A 69 13.42 -13.09 12.39
N GLY A 70 12.44 -12.20 12.39
CA GLY A 70 11.29 -12.20 13.29
C GLY A 70 10.28 -13.31 13.06
N HIS A 71 10.39 -14.07 11.95
CA HIS A 71 9.55 -15.25 11.74
C HIS A 71 9.98 -16.39 12.67
N THR A 72 11.29 -16.67 12.73
CA THR A 72 11.85 -17.73 13.60
C THR A 72 12.13 -17.25 15.02
N ASN A 73 12.48 -15.97 15.20
CA ASN A 73 12.79 -15.39 16.52
C ASN A 73 11.99 -14.10 16.75
N PRO A 74 10.83 -14.15 17.42
CA PRO A 74 9.98 -12.96 17.62
C PRO A 74 10.67 -11.80 18.35
N TYR A 75 11.73 -12.04 19.12
CA TYR A 75 12.43 -11.00 19.90
C TYR A 75 13.25 -10.03 19.07
N VAL A 76 13.59 -10.38 17.81
CA VAL A 76 14.33 -9.47 16.90
C VAL A 76 13.40 -8.54 16.12
N ARG A 77 12.08 -8.68 16.28
CA ARG A 77 11.14 -7.78 15.61
C ARG A 77 11.35 -6.35 16.12
N PRO A 78 11.45 -5.35 15.22
CA PRO A 78 11.68 -3.98 15.64
C PRO A 78 10.57 -3.47 16.55
N SER A 79 10.97 -2.75 17.59
CA SER A 79 10.05 -2.08 18.51
C SER A 79 9.38 -0.88 17.85
N ALA A 80 8.36 -0.32 18.52
CA ALA A 80 7.74 0.92 18.06
C ALA A 80 8.74 2.08 18.00
N ALA A 81 9.65 2.16 18.97
CA ALA A 81 10.71 3.18 19.00
C ALA A 81 11.66 3.04 17.80
N ASP A 82 12.06 1.81 17.44
CA ASP A 82 12.88 1.54 16.27
C ASP A 82 12.20 2.02 14.99
N TRP A 83 10.89 1.76 14.86
CA TRP A 83 10.10 2.22 13.72
C TRP A 83 10.00 3.73 13.65
N VAL A 84 9.70 4.42 14.76
CA VAL A 84 9.62 5.89 14.82
C VAL A 84 10.94 6.53 14.39
N ASN A 85 12.05 6.07 14.98
CA ASN A 85 13.38 6.59 14.66
C ASN A 85 13.74 6.36 13.18
N THR A 86 13.47 5.16 12.68
CA THR A 86 13.78 4.79 11.29
C THR A 86 12.94 5.60 10.30
N LEU A 87 11.64 5.75 10.55
CA LEU A 87 10.74 6.51 9.68
C LEU A 87 11.06 8.00 9.66
N LYS A 88 11.41 8.58 10.83
CA LYS A 88 11.86 9.97 10.92
C LYS A 88 13.10 10.21 10.07
N SER A 89 14.17 9.43 10.29
CA SER A 89 15.40 9.55 9.52
C SER A 89 15.18 9.33 8.02
N ALA A 90 14.37 8.34 7.64
CA ALA A 90 14.03 8.10 6.23
C ALA A 90 13.26 9.27 5.59
N SER A 91 12.39 9.95 6.35
CA SER A 91 11.66 11.12 5.85
C SER A 91 12.56 12.33 5.61
N GLU A 92 13.59 12.52 6.42
CA GLU A 92 14.60 13.57 6.28
C GLU A 92 15.49 13.36 5.03
N ASN A 93 15.63 12.11 4.58
CA ASN A 93 16.40 11.74 3.38
C ASN A 93 15.61 11.77 2.07
N LEU A 94 14.35 12.22 2.09
CA LEU A 94 13.55 12.34 0.87
C LEU A 94 14.01 13.51 0.01
N GLN A 95 14.01 13.28 -1.30
CA GLN A 95 14.33 14.25 -2.33
C GLN A 95 13.07 14.65 -3.10
N THR A 96 12.98 15.92 -3.48
CA THR A 96 11.95 16.41 -4.39
C THR A 96 12.36 16.09 -5.82
N CYS A 97 11.44 15.55 -6.62
CA CYS A 97 11.70 15.29 -8.03
C CYS A 97 11.84 16.60 -8.82
N GLY A 98 12.82 16.67 -9.72
CA GLY A 98 12.99 17.80 -10.63
C GLY A 98 12.01 17.83 -11.81
N VAL A 99 11.23 16.75 -12.03
CA VAL A 99 10.27 16.64 -13.14
C VAL A 99 8.84 16.93 -12.68
N GLU A 100 8.44 16.45 -11.50
CA GLU A 100 7.08 16.60 -10.96
C GLU A 100 7.16 16.97 -9.48
N ALA A 101 6.68 18.17 -9.14
CA ALA A 101 6.87 18.78 -7.82
C ALA A 101 6.15 18.04 -6.69
N SER A 102 5.12 17.25 -7.00
CA SER A 102 4.42 16.39 -6.04
C SER A 102 5.16 15.09 -5.72
N HIS A 103 6.17 14.70 -6.51
CA HIS A 103 6.91 13.46 -6.29
C HIS A 103 7.97 13.63 -5.20
N ARG A 104 8.05 12.64 -4.31
CA ARG A 104 9.12 12.46 -3.32
C ARG A 104 9.72 11.08 -3.47
N TYR A 105 11.04 10.97 -3.39
CA TYR A 105 11.75 9.69 -3.53
C TYR A 105 12.96 9.65 -2.60
N THR A 106 13.43 8.46 -2.24
CA THR A 106 14.62 8.33 -1.40
C THR A 106 15.89 8.51 -2.22
N SER A 107 16.90 9.15 -1.63
CA SER A 107 18.24 9.25 -2.22
C SER A 107 18.84 7.88 -2.51
N THR A 108 18.56 6.87 -1.66
CA THR A 108 19.03 5.49 -1.79
C THR A 108 18.58 4.79 -3.08
N TYR A 109 17.42 5.16 -3.62
CA TYR A 109 16.96 4.64 -4.92
C TYR A 109 17.59 5.41 -6.12
N GLY A 110 18.15 6.59 -5.88
CA GLY A 110 18.99 7.33 -6.82
C GLY A 110 18.26 8.14 -7.90
N ARG A 111 16.98 7.91 -8.13
CA ARG A 111 16.16 8.62 -9.13
C ARG A 111 14.67 8.62 -8.76
N CYS A 112 13.84 9.38 -9.45
CA CYS A 112 12.42 9.40 -9.11
C CYS A 112 11.68 8.13 -9.57
N TYR A 113 11.36 7.24 -8.62
CA TYR A 113 10.57 6.03 -8.89
C TYR A 113 9.19 6.34 -9.49
N TRP A 114 8.53 7.41 -9.04
CA TRP A 114 7.19 7.76 -9.52
C TRP A 114 7.17 8.16 -10.99
N CYS A 115 8.20 8.88 -11.46
CA CYS A 115 8.39 9.17 -12.88
C CYS A 115 8.65 7.90 -13.71
N GLU A 116 9.52 7.00 -13.23
CA GLU A 116 9.74 5.71 -13.90
C GLU A 116 8.46 4.89 -13.99
N ARG A 117 7.70 4.84 -12.89
CA ARG A 117 6.45 4.11 -12.82
C ARG A 117 5.41 4.69 -13.78
N LYS A 118 5.27 6.02 -13.83
CA LYS A 118 4.40 6.71 -14.79
C LYS A 118 4.78 6.37 -16.23
N SER A 119 6.08 6.38 -16.55
CA SER A 119 6.57 6.00 -17.87
C SER A 119 6.22 4.55 -18.23
N LYS A 120 6.35 3.61 -17.28
CA LYS A 120 6.05 2.19 -17.51
C LYS A 120 4.55 1.86 -17.57
N LEU A 121 3.72 2.54 -16.77
CA LEU A 121 2.30 2.20 -16.59
C LEU A 121 1.33 3.20 -17.22
N GLY A 122 1.83 4.31 -17.77
CA GLY A 122 1.01 5.37 -18.36
C GLY A 122 0.14 6.15 -17.36
N ARG A 123 0.29 5.91 -16.06
CA ARG A 123 -0.50 6.55 -15.00
C ARG A 123 0.38 7.03 -13.86
N ASP A 124 0.20 8.31 -13.52
CA ASP A 124 0.74 8.90 -12.31
C ASP A 124 -0.30 8.82 -11.19
N ILE A 125 0.09 8.30 -10.03
CA ILE A 125 -0.78 8.21 -8.86
C ILE A 125 -0.54 9.37 -7.87
N PHE A 126 0.43 10.24 -8.15
CA PHE A 126 0.73 11.44 -7.37
C PHE A 126 0.94 12.68 -8.27
N PRO A 127 0.01 13.07 -9.16
CA PRO A 127 0.18 14.26 -10.00
C PRO A 127 -0.08 15.56 -9.21
N THR A 128 0.64 16.65 -9.51
CA THR A 128 0.37 17.98 -8.91
C THR A 128 -1.02 18.49 -9.29
N THR A 129 -1.46 18.25 -10.51
CA THR A 129 -2.82 18.56 -10.97
C THR A 129 -3.54 17.27 -11.30
N GLN A 130 -4.57 16.91 -10.54
CA GLN A 130 -5.48 15.85 -10.99
C GLN A 130 -6.15 16.30 -12.29
N PRO A 131 -6.19 15.46 -13.34
CA PRO A 131 -7.00 15.77 -14.51
C PRO A 131 -8.45 15.96 -14.04
N LYS A 132 -9.05 17.11 -14.39
CA LYS A 132 -10.47 17.39 -14.13
C LYS A 132 -11.27 16.21 -14.68
N ASN A 133 -11.98 15.53 -13.80
CA ASN A 133 -12.71 14.27 -14.03
C ASN A 133 -13.37 14.22 -15.43
N PRO A 134 -13.26 13.14 -16.23
CA PRO A 134 -14.09 12.98 -17.40
C PRO A 134 -15.55 12.98 -16.94
N LYS A 135 -16.36 13.89 -17.51
CA LYS A 135 -17.79 14.00 -17.21
C LYS A 135 -18.43 12.62 -17.40
N ILE A 136 -18.81 11.97 -16.30
CA ILE A 136 -19.69 10.80 -16.35
C ILE A 136 -20.99 11.31 -16.95
N SER A 137 -21.25 10.96 -18.20
CA SER A 137 -22.54 11.19 -18.86
C SER A 137 -23.57 10.32 -18.15
N THR A 138 -24.26 10.88 -17.16
CA THR A 138 -25.48 10.29 -16.64
C THR A 138 -26.58 10.54 -17.65
N SER A 139 -26.81 9.59 -18.56
CA SER A 139 -28.09 9.51 -19.26
C SER A 139 -29.17 9.11 -18.23
N PRO A 140 -30.36 9.74 -18.22
CA PRO A 140 -31.41 9.38 -17.29
C PRO A 140 -31.99 8.01 -17.67
N VAL A 141 -32.02 7.07 -16.72
CA VAL A 141 -32.75 5.81 -16.85
C VAL A 141 -34.26 6.14 -16.75
N PRO A 142 -35.13 5.67 -17.66
CA PRO A 142 -36.57 5.90 -17.57
C PRO A 142 -37.16 5.12 -16.39
N THR A 143 -37.85 5.81 -15.49
CA THR A 143 -38.54 5.23 -14.34
C THR A 143 -39.86 4.59 -14.77
N SER A 144 -39.97 3.27 -14.71
CA SER A 144 -41.26 2.59 -14.65
C SER A 144 -41.56 2.18 -13.19
N PRO A 145 -42.80 2.33 -12.69
CA PRO A 145 -43.15 1.97 -11.32
C PRO A 145 -43.32 0.45 -11.19
N VAL A 146 -42.61 -0.16 -10.25
CA VAL A 146 -42.76 -1.59 -9.87
C VAL A 146 -43.78 -1.70 -8.72
N PRO A 147 -44.75 -2.64 -8.77
CA PRO A 147 -45.70 -2.85 -7.68
C PRO A 147 -45.04 -3.53 -6.46
N THR A 148 -45.34 -3.03 -5.28
CA THR A 148 -44.86 -3.53 -3.98
C THR A 148 -45.54 -4.84 -3.59
N SER A 149 -44.75 -5.87 -3.30
CA SER A 149 -45.16 -7.03 -2.49
C SER A 149 -44.19 -7.17 -1.31
N PRO A 150 -44.66 -7.60 -0.12
CA PRO A 150 -43.83 -7.62 1.09
C PRO A 150 -42.87 -8.82 1.13
N VAL A 151 -41.63 -8.53 1.49
CA VAL A 151 -40.50 -9.49 1.64
C VAL A 151 -40.56 -10.15 3.02
N PRO A 152 -40.32 -11.48 3.15
CA PRO A 152 -40.02 -12.11 4.44
C PRO A 152 -38.55 -11.94 4.83
N THR A 153 -38.33 -11.61 6.09
CA THR A 153 -37.04 -11.31 6.74
C THR A 153 -36.20 -12.56 6.96
N SER A 154 -34.93 -12.55 6.54
CA SER A 154 -33.85 -13.34 7.17
C SER A 154 -32.49 -12.66 6.94
N PRO A 155 -31.52 -12.82 7.86
CA PRO A 155 -30.47 -11.84 8.11
C PRO A 155 -29.20 -12.13 7.31
N GLY A 156 -28.68 -11.10 6.63
CA GLY A 156 -27.38 -11.17 5.97
C GLY A 156 -27.04 -9.89 5.23
N GLY A 157 -25.97 -9.24 5.65
CA GLY A 157 -25.37 -8.11 4.93
C GLY A 157 -24.96 -6.98 5.87
N THR A 158 -23.81 -7.11 6.52
CA THR A 158 -23.15 -5.94 7.13
C THR A 158 -22.67 -5.04 5.99
N THR A 159 -23.46 -4.01 5.70
CA THR A 159 -23.19 -2.95 4.74
C THR A 159 -21.99 -2.13 5.21
N ILE A 160 -20.90 -2.18 4.45
CA ILE A 160 -19.72 -1.34 4.68
C ILE A 160 -20.09 0.10 4.30
N ASN A 161 -20.04 0.98 5.29
CA ASN A 161 -20.46 2.38 5.18
C ASN A 161 -19.44 3.18 4.33
N PRO A 162 -19.84 3.84 3.22
CA PRO A 162 -18.93 4.53 2.31
C PRO A 162 -18.25 5.77 2.93
N ARG A 163 -18.64 6.17 4.15
CA ARG A 163 -17.97 7.24 4.90
C ARG A 163 -16.64 6.83 5.54
N ILE A 164 -16.32 5.54 5.61
CA ILE A 164 -15.05 5.08 6.21
C ILE A 164 -13.86 5.23 5.24
N LEU A 165 -14.11 5.34 3.93
CA LEU A 165 -13.04 5.46 2.93
C LEU A 165 -12.47 6.87 2.78
N LEU A 166 -13.20 7.91 3.20
CA LEU A 166 -12.76 9.31 3.04
C LEU A 166 -11.89 9.81 4.22
N VAL A 167 -11.94 9.14 5.36
CA VAL A 167 -11.20 9.56 6.57
C VAL A 167 -9.75 9.07 6.54
N GLY A 168 -9.47 7.93 5.90
CA GLY A 168 -8.12 7.35 5.82
C GLY A 168 -7.14 8.16 4.96
N SER A 169 -7.62 8.79 3.89
CA SER A 169 -6.76 9.58 2.99
C SER A 169 -6.35 10.95 3.58
N LEU A 170 -7.15 11.49 4.50
CA LEU A 170 -6.80 12.74 5.19
C LEU A 170 -5.81 12.51 6.35
N ILE A 171 -5.84 11.33 6.99
CA ILE A 171 -4.94 11.01 8.10
C ILE A 171 -3.50 10.80 7.63
N VAL A 172 -3.29 10.15 6.47
CA VAL A 172 -1.93 9.94 5.93
C VAL A 172 -1.30 11.25 5.48
N MET A 173 -2.08 12.17 4.90
CA MET A 173 -1.61 13.50 4.52
C MET A 173 -1.38 14.40 5.76
N ALA A 174 -2.26 14.32 6.77
CA ALA A 174 -2.10 15.07 8.02
C ALA A 174 -0.91 14.63 8.87
N ILE A 175 -0.57 13.33 8.89
CA ILE A 175 0.63 12.83 9.58
C ILE A 175 1.89 13.30 8.85
N VAL A 176 1.89 13.32 7.51
CA VAL A 176 3.01 13.86 6.72
C VAL A 176 3.16 15.37 6.91
N LEU A 177 2.06 16.12 7.01
CA LEU A 177 2.10 17.57 7.24
C LEU A 177 2.52 17.96 8.67
N ARG A 178 2.16 17.19 9.70
CA ARG A 178 2.60 17.45 11.09
C ARG A 178 4.06 17.07 11.37
N VAL A 179 4.58 16.04 10.69
CA VAL A 179 6.01 15.67 10.81
C VAL A 179 6.93 16.68 10.12
N LEU A 180 6.41 17.47 9.18
CA LEU A 180 7.13 18.53 8.46
C LEU A 180 6.97 19.94 9.04
N GLY A 181 6.21 20.12 10.14
CA GLY A 181 6.08 21.41 10.83
C GLY A 181 5.32 22.51 10.08
N ILE A 182 4.36 22.15 9.21
CA ILE A 182 3.59 23.12 8.41
C ILE A 182 2.17 23.39 8.99
N VAL A 183 1.88 22.92 10.21
CA VAL A 183 0.77 23.43 11.05
C VAL A 183 1.21 23.46 12.50
#